data_AF-A0A9D0GDC3-F1
#
_entry.id   AF-A0A9D0GDC3-F1
#
_cell.length_a   1.000
_cell.length_b   1.000
_cell.length_c   1.000
_cell.angle_alpha   90.00
_cell.angle_beta   90.00
_cell.angle_gamma   90.00
#
_symmetry.space_group_name_H-M   'P 1'
#
loop_
_entity.id
_entity.type
_entity.pdbx_description
1 polymer ?
#
loop_
_entity_poly.entity_id
_entity_poly.type
_entity_poly.pdbx_seq_one_letter_code
_entity_poly.pdbx_strand_id
1 'polypeptide(L)'
;YNVDDLALNCEADLDQFDYRLHNVHENGDAYDSPQHHWIAALQGRVPLLPTAEVALNTMLISEGIYRSEELGREVTADEVKAMSTSTAVAI
;
A
#
# COMPACT_ATOMS: atom_id res chain seq x y z
N TYR A 1 28.86 -30.70 3.24
CA TYR A 1 29.44 -29.34 3.25
C TYR A 1 28.44 -28.46 3.99
N ASN A 2 28.61 -28.32 5.30
CA ASN A 2 27.91 -27.27 6.06
C ASN A 2 28.83 -26.07 6.05
N VAL A 3 28.32 -24.90 5.68
CA VAL A 3 29.17 -23.75 5.30
C VAL A 3 29.65 -22.95 6.52
N ASP A 4 29.13 -23.16 7.74
CA ASP A 4 29.80 -22.73 8.99
C ASP A 4 29.11 -23.21 10.30
N ASP A 5 29.75 -22.94 11.45
CA ASP A 5 29.40 -23.35 12.84
C ASP A 5 29.12 -22.13 13.77
N LEU A 6 28.39 -21.12 13.27
CA LEU A 6 28.19 -19.85 14.00
C LEU A 6 26.99 -19.92 14.97
N ALA A 7 27.27 -19.89 16.28
CA ALA A 7 26.26 -19.69 17.32
C ALA A 7 26.16 -18.21 17.70
N LEU A 8 24.97 -17.62 17.55
CA LEU A 8 24.71 -16.20 17.81
C LEU A 8 23.65 -16.04 18.91
N ASN A 9 23.93 -15.19 19.91
CA ASN A 9 22.97 -14.73 20.91
C ASN A 9 23.10 -13.21 21.03
N CYS A 10 22.14 -12.45 20.51
CA CYS A 10 22.16 -10.99 20.50
C CYS A 10 20.75 -10.38 20.62
N GLU A 11 20.71 -9.11 20.96
CA GLU A 11 19.52 -8.26 20.96
C GLU A 11 19.62 -7.24 19.81
N ALA A 12 18.49 -6.94 19.16
CA ALA A 12 18.43 -5.98 18.07
C ALA A 12 17.97 -4.61 18.59
N ASP A 13 18.76 -3.57 18.35
CA ASP A 13 18.41 -2.18 18.63
C ASP A 13 17.59 -1.61 17.46
N LEU A 14 16.28 -1.49 17.66
CA LEU A 14 15.36 -0.98 16.64
C LEU A 14 15.45 0.54 16.47
N ASP A 15 15.86 1.28 17.49
CA ASP A 15 15.99 2.75 17.43
C ASP A 15 17.19 3.14 16.56
N GLN A 16 18.32 2.44 16.74
CA GLN A 16 19.48 2.56 15.85
C GLN A 16 19.15 2.16 14.42
N PHE A 17 18.35 1.11 14.23
CA PHE A 17 17.92 0.68 12.90
C PHE A 17 17.07 1.77 12.22
N ASP A 18 16.08 2.31 12.92
CA ASP A 18 15.20 3.36 12.42
C ASP A 18 15.99 4.63 12.06
N TYR A 19 16.88 5.10 12.95
CA TYR A 19 17.75 6.24 12.66
C TYR A 19 18.56 6.02 11.38
N ARG A 20 19.10 4.82 11.18
CA ARG A 20 19.88 4.51 9.98
C ARG A 20 19.02 4.44 8.73
N LEU A 21 17.79 3.94 8.82
CA LEU A 21 16.86 3.92 7.70
C LEU A 21 16.60 5.35 7.18
N HIS A 22 16.45 6.32 8.08
CA HIS A 22 16.16 7.72 7.72
C HIS A 22 17.39 8.55 7.32
N ASN A 23 18.58 8.25 7.88
CA ASN A 23 19.76 9.11 7.71
C ASN A 23 20.85 8.52 6.82
N VAL A 24 20.89 7.19 6.66
CA VAL A 24 21.92 6.51 5.87
C VAL A 24 21.38 6.10 4.49
N HIS A 25 20.09 5.75 4.39
CA HIS A 25 19.48 5.44 3.11
C HIS A 25 18.90 6.71 2.48
N GLU A 26 19.12 6.90 1.17
CA GLU A 26 18.85 8.17 0.46
C GLU A 26 17.38 8.64 0.51
N ASN A 27 16.43 7.73 0.70
CA ASN A 27 14.99 8.01 0.63
C ASN A 27 14.21 7.44 1.82
N GLY A 28 14.83 7.31 2.99
CA GLY A 28 14.15 6.77 4.18
C GLY A 28 12.90 7.56 4.56
N ASP A 29 13.02 8.89 4.56
CA ASP A 29 11.95 9.83 4.90
C ASP A 29 10.75 9.81 3.93
N ALA A 30 10.96 9.29 2.72
CA ALA A 30 9.95 9.33 1.67
C ALA A 30 8.71 8.51 2.03
N TYR A 31 8.78 7.58 2.98
CA TYR A 31 7.67 6.69 3.34
C TYR A 31 7.09 6.94 4.75
N ASP A 32 7.54 7.99 5.45
CA ASP A 32 7.11 8.31 6.83
C ASP A 32 5.64 8.73 6.90
N SER A 33 5.14 9.34 5.82
CA SER A 33 3.72 9.67 5.69
C SER A 33 3.30 9.84 4.23
N PRO A 34 1.99 9.80 3.94
CA PRO A 34 1.48 10.06 2.59
C PRO A 34 1.90 11.42 2.04
N GLN A 35 2.00 12.45 2.88
CA GLN A 35 2.44 13.79 2.46
C GLN A 35 3.93 13.80 2.12
N HIS A 36 4.78 13.17 2.94
CA HIS A 36 6.22 13.05 2.66
C HIS A 36 6.45 12.29 1.35
N HIS A 37 5.74 11.18 1.13
CA HIS A 37 5.80 10.41 -0.12
C HIS A 37 5.39 11.24 -1.32
N TRP A 38 4.27 11.96 -1.21
CA TRP A 38 3.77 12.78 -2.29
C TRP A 38 4.77 13.88 -2.68
N ILE A 39 5.36 14.57 -1.70
CA ILE A 39 6.40 15.58 -1.94
C ILE A 39 7.65 14.93 -2.57
N ALA A 40 8.10 13.80 -2.05
CA ALA A 40 9.26 13.07 -2.56
C ALA A 40 9.08 12.63 -4.01
N ALA A 41 7.88 12.18 -4.36
CA ALA A 41 7.53 11.79 -5.72
C ALA A 41 7.50 12.98 -6.69
N LEU A 42 6.96 14.13 -6.26
CA LEU A 42 6.97 15.37 -7.05
C LEU A 42 8.40 15.89 -7.29
N GLN A 43 9.30 15.67 -6.33
CA GLN A 43 10.73 15.98 -6.46
C GLN A 43 11.50 14.96 -7.31
N GLY A 44 10.88 13.84 -7.71
CA GLY A 44 11.53 12.78 -8.48
C GLY A 44 12.46 11.87 -7.66
N ARG A 45 12.41 11.93 -6.32
CA ARG A 45 13.25 11.09 -5.44
C ARG A 45 12.80 9.63 -5.43
N VAL A 46 11.49 9.41 -5.50
CA VAL A 46 10.85 8.09 -5.50
C VAL A 46 9.72 8.04 -6.53
N PRO A 47 9.35 6.86 -7.05
CA PRO A 47 8.14 6.73 -7.85
C PRO A 47 6.89 7.04 -7.00
N LEU A 48 5.90 7.69 -7.60
CA LEU A 48 4.59 7.87 -6.96
C LEU A 48 3.94 6.49 -6.76
N LEU A 49 3.43 6.23 -5.56
CA LEU A 49 2.66 5.02 -5.31
C LEU A 49 1.39 5.01 -6.19
N PRO A 50 0.93 3.84 -6.67
CA PRO A 50 -0.26 3.72 -7.51
C PRO A 50 -1.55 3.89 -6.67
N THR A 51 -1.66 5.00 -5.94
CA THR A 51 -2.72 5.25 -4.95
C THR A 51 -4.10 5.29 -5.60
N ALA A 52 -4.21 5.81 -6.82
CA ALA A 52 -5.47 5.81 -7.57
C ALA A 52 -5.95 4.38 -7.86
N GLU A 53 -5.06 3.49 -8.28
CA GLU A 53 -5.40 2.08 -8.54
C GLU A 53 -5.78 1.35 -7.26
N VAL A 54 -4.98 1.51 -6.19
CA VAL A 54 -5.27 0.92 -4.89
C VAL A 54 -6.61 1.39 -4.37
N ALA A 55 -6.89 2.70 -4.41
CA ALA A 55 -8.16 3.27 -3.96
C ALA A 55 -9.34 2.75 -4.80
N LEU A 56 -9.21 2.67 -6.12
CA LEU A 56 -10.26 2.11 -6.99
C LEU A 56 -10.51 0.64 -6.70
N ASN A 57 -9.46 -0.16 -6.50
CA ASN A 57 -9.59 -1.56 -6.12
C ASN A 57 -10.23 -1.72 -4.73
N THR A 58 -9.88 -0.86 -3.77
CA THR A 58 -10.55 -0.84 -2.46
C THR A 58 -12.03 -0.53 -2.60
N MET A 59 -12.39 0.48 -3.40
CA MET A 59 -13.80 0.81 -3.65
C MET A 59 -14.55 -0.34 -4.33
N LEU A 60 -13.92 -1.03 -5.28
CA LEU A 60 -14.49 -2.21 -5.94
C LEU A 60 -14.80 -3.33 -4.93
N ILE A 61 -13.87 -3.61 -4.01
CA ILE A 61 -14.08 -4.61 -2.94
C ILE A 61 -15.22 -4.15 -2.02
N SER A 62 -15.23 -2.89 -1.61
CA SER A 62 -16.29 -2.33 -0.76
C SER A 62 -17.67 -2.43 -1.42
N GLU A 63 -17.80 -2.08 -2.70
CA GLU A 63 -19.06 -2.24 -3.43
C GLU A 63 -19.46 -3.72 -3.52
N GLY A 64 -18.51 -4.62 -3.79
CA GLY A 64 -18.76 -6.06 -3.81
C GLY A 64 -19.34 -6.62 -2.51
N ILE A 65 -18.88 -6.12 -1.35
CA ILE A 65 -19.45 -6.48 -0.04
C ILE A 65 -20.93 -6.12 0.02
N TYR A 66 -21.29 -4.89 -0.37
CA TYR A 66 -22.69 -4.45 -0.38
C TYR A 66 -23.55 -5.22 -1.39
N ARG A 67 -23.02 -5.53 -2.59
CA ARG A 67 -23.74 -6.32 -3.60
C ARG A 67 -23.97 -7.75 -3.16
N SER A 68 -22.98 -8.36 -2.51
CA SER A 68 -23.10 -9.72 -2.00
C SER A 68 -24.18 -9.84 -0.93
N GLU A 69 -24.26 -8.85 -0.03
CA GLU A 69 -25.33 -8.74 0.95
C GLU A 69 -26.71 -8.61 0.27
N GLU A 70 -26.85 -7.65 -0.65
CA GLU A 70 -28.11 -7.37 -1.36
C GLU A 70 -28.64 -8.61 -2.12
N LEU A 71 -27.74 -9.38 -2.73
CA LEU A 71 -28.10 -10.56 -3.53
C LEU A 71 -28.16 -11.86 -2.72
N GLY A 72 -27.67 -11.87 -1.48
CA GLY A 72 -27.61 -13.07 -0.63
C GLY A 72 -26.70 -14.18 -1.18
N ARG A 73 -25.69 -13.83 -1.99
CA ARG A 73 -24.73 -14.78 -2.60
C ARG A 73 -23.38 -14.12 -2.84
N GLU A 74 -22.36 -14.94 -3.10
CA GLU A 74 -21.06 -14.45 -3.56
C GLU A 74 -21.17 -13.75 -4.92
N VAL A 75 -20.31 -12.75 -5.14
CA VAL A 75 -20.19 -11.98 -6.38
C VAL A 75 -18.75 -11.92 -6.84
N THR A 76 -18.54 -11.89 -8.16
CA THR A 76 -17.23 -11.74 -8.79
C THR A 76 -16.90 -10.27 -9.04
N ALA A 77 -15.61 -9.95 -9.17
CA ALA A 77 -15.17 -8.58 -9.48
C ALA A 77 -15.77 -8.04 -10.79
N ASP A 78 -15.96 -8.91 -11.80
CA ASP A 78 -16.53 -8.50 -13.09
C ASP A 78 -18.05 -8.24 -12.99
N GLU A 79 -18.78 -9.02 -12.18
CA GLU A 79 -20.19 -8.72 -11.87
C GLU A 79 -20.31 -7.37 -11.17
N VAL A 80 -19.46 -7.07 -10.18
CA VAL A 80 -19.49 -5.79 -9.47
C VAL A 80 -19.23 -4.64 -10.44
N LYS A 81 -18.19 -4.72 -11.28
CA LYS A 81 -17.89 -3.69 -12.29
C LYS A 81 -19.06 -3.47 -13.26
N ALA A 82 -19.74 -4.53 -13.68
CA ALA A 82 -20.88 -4.43 -14.58
C ALA A 82 -22.10 -3.77 -13.92
N MET A 83 -22.22 -3.88 -12.59
CA MET A 83 -23.29 -3.27 -11.79
C MET A 83 -22.95 -1.85 -11.29
N SER A 84 -21.66 -1.51 -11.17
CA SER A 84 -21.19 -0.20 -10.72
C SER A 84 -21.69 0.91 -11.63
N THR A 85 -22.34 1.92 -11.05
CA THR A 85 -22.87 3.08 -11.78
C THR A 85 -22.18 4.35 -11.29
N SER A 86 -21.69 5.19 -12.21
CA SER A 86 -21.08 6.48 -11.87
C SER A 86 -22.10 7.42 -11.23
N THR A 87 -21.74 7.99 -10.08
CA THR A 87 -22.51 9.03 -9.38
C THR A 87 -21.94 10.43 -9.58
N ALA A 88 -20.97 10.59 -10.48
CA ALA A 88 -20.36 11.88 -10.77
C ALA A 88 -21.41 12.87 -11.29
N VAL A 89 -21.38 14.10 -10.76
CA VAL A 89 -22.24 15.20 -11.23
C VAL A 89 -21.83 15.55 -12.66
N ALA A 90 -22.82 15.65 -13.56
CA ALA A 90 -22.57 16.13 -14.92
C ALA A 90 -22.09 17.59 -14.87
N ILE A 91 -20.98 17.87 -15.55
CA ILE A 91 -20.39 19.20 -15.68
C ILE A 91 -21.15 19.98 -16.75
#